data_AF-A0A2N2LY25-F1
#
_entry.id   AF-A0A2N2LY25-F1
#
_cell.length_a   1.000
_cell.length_b   1.000
_cell.length_c   1.000
_cell.angle_alpha   90.00
_cell.angle_beta   90.00
_cell.angle_gamma   90.00
#
_symmetry.space_group_name_H-M   'P 1'
#
loop_
_entity.id
_entity.type
_entity.pdbx_description
1 polymer ?
#
loop_
_entity_poly.entity_id
_entity_poly.type
_entity_poly.pdbx_seq_one_letter_code
_entity_poly.pdbx_strand_id
1 'polypeptide(L)' 'MKKLKKTPRDLNKLAAFIVDQTTNEEPAQEEQPKKNPAAVELGRLGGLKGGKARAESLSANRRKDIAKKAAAARWTK' A
#
# COMPACT_ATOMS: atom_id res chain seq x y z
N MET A 1 10.69 -4.44 10.62
CA MET A 1 11.36 -5.74 10.84
C MET A 1 10.95 -6.67 9.71
N LYS A 2 11.90 -7.18 8.93
CA LYS A 2 11.65 -8.12 7.82
C LYS A 2 11.02 -9.37 8.42
N LYS A 3 9.77 -9.69 8.07
CA LYS A 3 9.16 -10.96 8.48
C LYS A 3 9.97 -12.06 7.79
N LEU A 4 10.82 -12.74 8.56
CA LEU A 4 11.50 -13.93 8.08
C LEU A 4 10.43 -14.92 7.62
N LYS A 5 10.52 -15.40 6.37
CA LYS A 5 9.64 -16.45 5.87
C LYS A 5 9.83 -17.65 6.81
N LYS A 6 8.78 -18.05 7.52
CA LYS A 6 8.85 -19.18 8.46
C LYS A 6 9.02 -20.46 7.65
N THR A 7 10.01 -21.27 8.00
CA THR A 7 10.16 -22.60 7.42
C THR A 7 8.97 -23.46 7.84
N PRO A 8 8.29 -24.14 6.89
CA PRO A 8 7.20 -25.02 7.24
C PRO A 8 7.73 -26.24 7.99
N ARG A 9 6.96 -26.72 8.99
CA ARG A 9 7.32 -27.90 9.80
C ARG A 9 6.90 -29.23 9.16
N ASP A 10 5.93 -29.17 8.24
CA ASP A 10 5.48 -30.34 7.49
C ASP A 10 6.51 -30.73 6.42
N LEU A 11 6.78 -32.03 6.28
CA LEU A 11 7.87 -32.55 5.42
C LEU A 11 7.63 -32.26 3.94
N ASN A 12 6.40 -32.43 3.45
CA ASN A 12 6.08 -32.20 2.05
C ASN A 12 6.19 -30.71 1.71
N LYS A 13 5.70 -29.85 2.61
CA LYS A 13 5.86 -28.40 2.48
C LYS A 13 7.32 -27.95 2.59
N LEU A 14 8.12 -28.62 3.41
CA LEU A 14 9.55 -28.34 3.53
C LEU A 14 10.30 -28.71 2.24
N ALA A 15 10.01 -29.87 1.65
CA ALA A 15 10.60 -30.27 0.37
C ALA A 15 10.26 -29.27 -0.73
N ALA A 16 8.99 -28.87 -0.84
CA ALA A 16 8.56 -27.84 -1.80
C ALA A 16 9.23 -26.49 -1.55
N PHE A 17 9.37 -26.08 -0.29
CA PHE A 17 10.07 -24.85 0.09
C PHE A 17 11.56 -24.88 -0.27
N ILE A 18 12.25 -26.00 -0.06
CA ILE A 18 13.67 -26.14 -0.42
C ILE A 18 13.85 -26.03 -1.93
N VAL A 19 13.02 -26.73 -2.72
CA VAL A 19 13.07 -26.66 -4.19
C VAL A 19 12.82 -25.23 -4.68
N ASP A 20 11.81 -24.56 -4.13
CA ASP A 20 11.51 -23.16 -4.42
C ASP A 20 12.72 -22.25 -4.12
N GLN A 21 13.32 -22.36 -2.93
CA GLN A 21 14.47 -21.53 -2.55
C GLN A 21 15.74 -21.82 -3.37
N THR A 22 15.95 -23.06 -3.81
CA THR A 22 17.14 -23.43 -4.59
C THR A 22 16.99 -23.15 -6.09
N THR A 23 15.77 -23.21 -6.62
CA THR A 23 15.51 -22.99 -8.05
C THR A 23 15.25 -21.51 -8.37
N ASN A 24 14.75 -20.74 -7.40
CA ASN A 24 14.37 -19.36 -7.63
C ASN A 24 15.61 -18.45 -7.67
N GLU A 25 16.15 -18.23 -8.86
CA GLU A 25 17.15 -17.19 -9.18
C GLU A 25 16.56 -15.76 -9.17
N GLU A 26 15.52 -15.49 -8.38
CA GLU A 26 15.04 -14.11 -8.31
C GLU A 26 16.08 -13.26 -7.60
N PRO A 27 16.54 -12.15 -8.22
CA PRO A 27 17.39 -11.20 -7.53
C PRO A 27 16.66 -10.77 -6.27
N ALA A 28 17.38 -10.78 -5.14
CA ALA A 28 16.86 -10.32 -3.86
C ALA A 28 16.13 -9.00 -4.10
N GLN A 29 14.80 -9.00 -3.99
CA GLN A 29 13.96 -7.84 -4.27
C GLN A 29 14.60 -6.64 -3.58
N GLU A 30 15.18 -5.74 -4.37
CA GLU A 30 15.87 -4.57 -3.86
C GLU A 30 14.87 -3.87 -2.95
N GLU A 31 15.19 -3.80 -1.66
CA GLU A 31 14.31 -3.16 -0.69
C GLU A 31 14.16 -1.72 -1.16
N GLN A 32 13.00 -1.39 -1.74
CA GLN A 32 12.70 -0.03 -2.17
C GLN A 32 13.10 0.91 -1.04
N PRO A 33 13.80 2.03 -1.34
CA PRO A 33 14.38 2.89 -0.33
C PRO A 33 13.31 3.21 0.72
N LYS A 34 13.55 2.76 1.96
CA LYS A 34 12.61 2.97 3.06
C LYS A 34 12.44 4.48 3.21
N LYS A 35 11.22 4.96 2.96
CA LYS A 35 10.87 6.37 3.12
C LYS A 35 11.26 6.83 4.52
N ASN A 36 11.86 8.02 4.62
CA ASN A 36 12.23 8.60 5.90
C ASN A 36 10.98 8.69 6.80
N PRO A 37 10.96 8.03 7.97
CA PRO A 37 9.77 7.95 8.82
C PRO A 37 9.29 9.33 9.28
N ALA A 38 10.21 10.27 9.53
CA ALA A 38 9.85 11.65 9.89
C ALA A 38 9.12 12.36 8.74
N ALA A 39 9.53 12.13 7.49
CA ALA A 39 8.87 12.71 6.32
C ALA A 39 7.47 12.13 6.08
N VAL A 40 7.26 10.83 6.37
CA VAL A 40 5.94 10.18 6.29
C VAL A 40 4.98 10.79 7.31
N GLU A 41 5.41 10.95 8.56
CA GLU A 41 4.57 11.56 9.60
C GLU A 41 4.25 13.02 9.30
N LEU A 42 5.22 13.80 8.81
CA LEU A 42 4.99 15.18 8.37
C LEU A 42 3.94 15.21 7.25
N GLY A 43 4.12 14.39 6.20
CA GLY A 43 3.18 14.31 5.09
C GLY A 43 1.76 13.95 5.54
N ARG A 44 1.64 13.03 6.51
CA ARG A 44 0.36 12.66 7.12
C ARG A 44 -0.29 13.84 7.84
N LEU A 45 0.46 14.57 8.67
CA LEU A 45 -0.03 15.74 9.39
C LEU A 45 -0.51 16.83 8.41
N GLY A 46 0.27 17.10 7.35
CA GLY A 46 -0.11 18.03 6.29
C GLY A 46 -1.37 17.61 5.55
N GLY A 47 -1.49 16.32 5.23
CA GLY A 47 -2.68 15.75 4.58
C GLY A 47 -3.95 15.85 5.42
N LEU A 48 -3.86 15.61 6.73
CA LEU A 48 -5.00 15.76 7.65
C LEU A 48 -5.51 17.19 7.70
N LYS A 49 -4.59 18.17 7.76
CA LYS A 49 -4.94 19.60 7.74
C LYS A 49 -5.51 20.02 6.38
N GLY A 50 -4.82 19.66 5.29
CA GLY A 50 -5.20 20.05 3.93
C GLY A 50 -6.51 19.42 3.47
N GLY A 51 -6.76 18.16 3.84
CA GLY A 51 -8.02 17.46 3.52
C GLY A 51 -9.23 18.13 4.17
N LYS A 52 -9.12 18.50 5.46
CA LYS A 52 -10.17 19.24 6.17
C LYS A 52 -10.42 20.61 5.53
N ALA A 53 -9.36 21.39 5.30
CA ALA A 53 -9.47 22.70 4.66
C ALA A 53 -10.10 22.63 3.25
N ARG A 54 -9.79 21.58 2.48
CA ARG A 54 -10.42 21.33 1.19
C ARG A 54 -11.91 20.99 1.34
N ALA A 55 -12.27 20.18 2.32
CA ALA A 55 -13.66 19.81 2.56
C ALA A 55 -14.52 21.02 2.94
N GLU A 56 -13.97 21.92 3.76
CA GLU A 56 -14.63 23.16 4.20
C GLU A 56 -14.78 24.19 3.07
N SER A 57 -13.80 24.29 2.17
CA SER A 57 -13.87 25.21 1.02
C SER A 57 -14.81 24.77 -0.10
N LEU A 58 -15.27 23.52 -0.10
CA LEU A 58 -16.14 22.97 -1.15
C LEU A 58 -17.62 23.26 -0.88
N SER A 59 -18.29 23.91 -1.86
CA SER A 59 -19.74 24.06 -1.86
C SER A 59 -20.48 22.72 -1.95
N ALA A 60 -21.73 22.69 -1.50
CA ALA A 60 -22.57 21.49 -1.55
C ALA A 60 -22.72 20.93 -2.97
N ASN A 61 -22.88 21.80 -3.97
CA ASN A 61 -22.97 21.39 -5.38
C ASN A 61 -21.67 20.75 -5.85
N ARG A 62 -20.53 21.37 -5.53
CA ARG A 62 -19.22 20.83 -5.95
C ARG A 62 -18.92 19.49 -5.29
N ARG A 63 -19.34 19.29 -4.03
CA ARG A 63 -19.25 17.98 -3.35
C ARG A 63 -20.08 16.91 -4.06
N LYS A 64 -21.31 17.23 -4.47
CA LYS A 64 -22.18 16.30 -5.23
C LYS A 64 -21.56 15.92 -6.58
N ASP A 65 -20.98 16.87 -7.30
CA ASP A 65 -20.35 16.60 -8.60
C ASP A 65 -19.14 15.67 -8.48
N ILE A 66 -18.29 15.89 -7.46
CA ILE A 66 -17.14 15.03 -7.17
C ILE A 66 -17.62 13.61 -6.83
N ALA A 67 -18.67 13.47 -6.02
CA ALA A 67 -19.21 12.16 -5.65
C ALA A 67 -19.76 11.39 -6.87
N LYS A 68 -20.50 12.07 -7.77
CA LYS A 68 -20.99 11.45 -9.01
C LYS A 68 -19.84 10.96 -9.89
N LYS A 69 -18.80 11.78 -10.06
CA LYS A 69 -17.59 11.40 -10.84
C LYS A 69 -16.87 10.21 -10.22
N ALA A 70 -16.73 10.18 -8.89
CA ALA A 70 -16.10 9.08 -8.18
C ALA A 70 -16.90 7.77 -8.32
N ALA A 71 -18.24 7.85 -8.24
CA ALA A 71 -19.10 6.70 -8.46
C ALA A 71 -18.98 6.17 -9.89
N ALA A 72 -19.06 7.05 -10.89
CA ALA A 72 -18.88 6.65 -12.29
C ALA A 72 -17.53 5.92 -12.49
N ALA A 73 -16.42 6.48 -12.04
CA ALA A 73 -15.10 5.87 -12.16
C ALA A 73 -14.97 4.51 -11.46
N ARG A 74 -15.70 4.30 -10.36
CA ARG A 74 -15.71 3.01 -9.63
C ARG A 74 -16.53 1.94 -10.34
N TRP A 75 -17.65 2.32 -10.96
CA TRP A 75 -18.65 1.37 -11.50
C TRP A 75 -18.62 1.21 -13.02
N THR A 76 -17.82 1.99 -13.75
CA THR A 76 -17.64 1.86 -15.22
C THR A 76 -16.44 1.00 -15.62
N LYS A 77 -15.81 0.32 -14.66
CA LYS A 77 -14.82 -0.73 -14.88
C LYS A 77 -15.51 -2.08 -14.84
#